data_AF-A0A937BI04-F1
#
_entry.id   AF-A0A937BI04-F1
#
_cell.length_a   1.000
_cell.length_b   1.000
_cell.length_c   1.000
_cell.angle_alpha   90.00
_cell.angle_beta   90.00
_cell.angle_gamma   90.00
#
_symmetry.space_group_name_H-M   'P 1'
#
loop_
_entity.id
_entity.type
_entity.pdbx_description
1 polymer ?
#
loop_
_entity_poly.entity_id
_entity_poly.type
_entity_poly.pdbx_seq_one_letter_code
_entity_poly.pdbx_strand_id
1 'polypeptide(L)'
;MALITMVNLGISFVFNWLLLRRLGASTESDAVFAALIVPQAIIMILATVTGKALAPHLASLSAEDQRGGAWEMAQIAFLFFCLAAWILEATSHHWVGVFFGAYSSVARAMTERLVETFVWLLPVQAVLSVAQGLAYAQGRFFRAELSGLLGSIAGLTLLLVFLPIWGGAGYARASLLRAVVSAGALVGVLGPFQRVRFRSSLPGFLWKRMGILTGGAFLYKMTYLVDRVLSALAPAGGLSLFQVSQQFYGAGEVVLQKAISGPVLARMAGHLREGDERGAEALYRGGVRKTVFLAVGIIFFLVLFGLPALRLIFYGGRLSDGDIRLLWLLLLALGGQLLSPVVLALSNRYYALGIPGPPPGSDSSEFPFRLRFGLYFSVTGVYGVWRWPRGSITGF
;
A
#
# COMPACT_ATOMS: atom_id res chain seq x y z
N MET A 1 -14.03 9.19 12.71
CA MET A 1 -12.80 9.04 11.87
C MET A 1 -12.14 7.69 12.07
N ALA A 2 -11.55 7.41 13.24
CA ALA A 2 -10.87 6.12 13.49
C ALA A 2 -11.76 4.90 13.21
N LEU A 3 -13.01 4.91 13.67
CA LEU A 3 -13.99 3.84 13.41
C LEU A 3 -14.22 3.61 11.91
N ILE A 4 -14.38 4.69 11.12
CA ILE A 4 -14.59 4.58 9.66
C ILE A 4 -13.38 3.92 9.01
N THR A 5 -12.16 4.33 9.38
CA THR A 5 -10.95 3.70 8.85
C THR A 5 -10.87 2.23 9.26
N MET A 6 -11.20 1.88 10.52
CA MET A 6 -11.20 0.50 10.98
C MET A 6 -12.20 -0.37 10.20
N VAL A 7 -13.42 0.13 9.98
CA VAL A 7 -14.43 -0.58 9.17
C VAL A 7 -13.94 -0.71 7.73
N ASN A 8 -13.37 0.34 7.15
CA ASN A 8 -12.84 0.32 5.79
C ASN A 8 -11.68 -0.68 5.62
N LEU A 9 -10.78 -0.76 6.61
CA LEU A 9 -9.72 -1.76 6.68
C LEU A 9 -10.30 -3.18 6.78
N GLY A 10 -11.28 -3.38 7.67
CA GLY A 10 -11.96 -4.66 7.83
C GLY A 10 -12.62 -5.13 6.54
N ILE A 11 -13.34 -4.25 5.83
CA ILE A 11 -13.93 -4.57 4.52
C ILE A 11 -12.85 -4.90 3.50
N SER A 12 -11.75 -4.14 3.46
CA SER A 12 -10.64 -4.40 2.54
C SER A 12 -9.98 -5.75 2.79
N PHE A 13 -9.88 -6.15 4.06
CA PHE A 13 -9.40 -7.47 4.46
C PHE A 13 -10.39 -8.57 4.01
N VAL A 14 -11.68 -8.41 4.30
CA VAL A 14 -12.73 -9.35 3.87
C VAL A 14 -12.76 -9.50 2.35
N PHE A 15 -12.55 -8.42 1.60
CA PHE A 15 -12.50 -8.42 0.14
C PHE A 15 -11.44 -9.39 -0.41
N ASN A 16 -10.22 -9.34 0.13
CA ASN A 16 -9.13 -10.22 -0.29
C ASN A 16 -9.24 -11.62 0.32
N TRP A 17 -9.76 -11.73 1.54
CA TRP A 17 -10.07 -13.01 2.17
C TRP A 17 -11.10 -13.80 1.36
N LEU A 18 -12.15 -13.15 0.84
CA LEU A 18 -13.16 -13.80 -0.01
C LEU A 18 -12.57 -14.33 -1.31
N LEU A 19 -11.67 -13.57 -1.95
CA LEU A 19 -10.93 -14.02 -3.12
C LEU A 19 -10.18 -15.32 -2.82
N LEU A 20 -9.35 -15.33 -1.77
CA LEU A 20 -8.54 -16.49 -1.40
C LEU A 20 -9.40 -17.68 -0.95
N ARG A 21 -10.49 -17.43 -0.21
CA ARG A 21 -11.41 -18.49 0.22
C ARG A 21 -12.10 -19.18 -0.96
N ARG A 22 -12.48 -18.41 -1.99
CA ARG A 22 -13.23 -18.91 -3.16
C ARG A 22 -12.33 -19.51 -4.23
N LEU A 23 -11.20 -18.87 -4.55
CA LEU A 23 -10.28 -19.34 -5.58
C LEU A 23 -9.19 -20.28 -5.04
N GLY A 24 -8.98 -20.32 -3.73
CA GLY A 24 -7.86 -21.02 -3.11
C GLY A 24 -6.53 -20.33 -3.38
N ALA A 25 -5.45 -20.99 -3.00
CA ALA A 25 -4.09 -20.63 -3.39
C ALA A 25 -3.82 -21.32 -4.73
N SER A 26 -4.25 -20.70 -5.82
CA SER A 26 -4.26 -21.30 -7.15
C SER A 26 -3.56 -20.42 -8.18
N THR A 27 -3.34 -20.97 -9.37
CA THR A 27 -2.83 -20.23 -10.53
C THR A 27 -3.67 -19.00 -10.85
N GLU A 28 -4.99 -19.08 -10.67
CA GLU A 28 -5.91 -17.97 -10.95
C GLU A 28 -5.75 -16.84 -9.92
N SER A 29 -5.66 -17.16 -8.63
CA SER A 29 -5.43 -16.15 -7.59
C SER A 29 -4.06 -15.49 -7.75
N ASP A 30 -3.04 -16.27 -8.11
CA ASP A 30 -1.71 -15.74 -8.39
C ASP A 30 -1.72 -14.80 -9.60
N ALA A 31 -2.41 -15.15 -10.69
CA ALA A 31 -2.56 -14.28 -11.85
C ALA A 31 -3.27 -12.96 -11.50
N VAL A 32 -4.27 -12.98 -10.62
CA VAL A 32 -4.94 -11.77 -10.12
C VAL A 32 -3.97 -10.85 -9.38
N PHE A 33 -3.19 -11.39 -8.44
CA PHE A 33 -2.23 -10.57 -7.71
C PHE A 33 -1.06 -10.15 -8.59
N ALA A 34 -0.64 -10.99 -9.54
CA ALA A 34 0.41 -10.68 -10.50
C ALA A 34 0.04 -9.48 -11.38
N ALA A 35 -1.17 -9.49 -11.93
CA ALA A 35 -1.70 -8.42 -12.78
C ALA A 35 -1.82 -7.08 -12.04
N LEU A 36 -1.96 -7.11 -10.71
CA LEU A 36 -2.04 -5.92 -9.87
C LEU A 36 -0.69 -5.28 -9.54
N ILE A 37 0.43 -6.02 -9.58
CA ILE A 37 1.72 -5.56 -9.04
C ILE A 37 2.16 -4.24 -9.66
N VAL A 38 2.17 -4.16 -10.99
CA VAL A 38 2.68 -2.97 -11.71
C VAL A 38 1.73 -1.78 -11.53
N PRO A 39 0.41 -1.88 -11.81
CA PRO A 39 -0.51 -0.77 -11.54
C PRO A 39 -0.47 -0.33 -10.07
N GLN A 40 -0.41 -1.26 -9.12
CA GLN A 40 -0.40 -0.94 -7.70
C GLN A 40 0.89 -0.22 -7.29
N ALA A 41 2.06 -0.61 -7.80
CA ALA A 41 3.31 0.08 -7.52
C ALA A 41 3.26 1.55 -7.96
N ILE A 42 2.70 1.82 -9.15
CA ILE A 42 2.50 3.18 -9.66
C ILE A 42 1.53 3.96 -8.78
N ILE A 43 0.39 3.36 -8.40
CA ILE A 43 -0.59 3.98 -7.47
C ILE A 43 0.06 4.31 -6.13
N MET A 44 0.93 3.45 -5.59
CA MET A 44 1.62 3.68 -4.33
C MET A 44 2.60 4.87 -4.41
N ILE A 45 3.28 5.04 -5.54
CA ILE A 45 4.15 6.21 -5.79
C ILE A 45 3.28 7.46 -5.86
N LEU A 46 2.20 7.43 -6.64
CA LEU A 46 1.25 8.53 -6.78
C LEU A 46 0.68 8.98 -5.43
N ALA A 47 0.15 8.04 -4.64
CA ALA A 47 -0.39 8.32 -3.32
C ALA A 47 0.64 8.98 -2.39
N THR A 48 1.91 8.57 -2.47
CA THR A 48 3.01 9.16 -1.68
C THR A 48 3.26 10.61 -2.11
N VAL A 49 3.34 10.85 -3.41
CA VAL A 49 3.59 12.17 -3.98
C VAL A 49 2.44 13.12 -3.69
N THR A 50 1.20 12.68 -3.89
CA THR A 50 0.01 13.48 -3.61
C THR A 50 -0.12 13.79 -2.11
N GLY A 51 0.09 12.82 -1.23
CA GLY A 51 0.01 13.03 0.21
C GLY A 51 1.08 14.00 0.75
N LYS A 52 2.32 13.89 0.27
CA LYS A 52 3.46 14.69 0.78
C LYS A 52 3.65 16.04 0.10
N ALA A 53 3.34 16.16 -1.19
CA ALA A 53 3.59 17.38 -1.95
C ALA A 53 2.30 18.20 -2.18
N LEU A 54 1.22 17.53 -2.58
CA LEU A 54 0.03 18.23 -3.06
C LEU A 54 -0.80 18.80 -1.91
N ALA A 55 -1.11 18.00 -0.88
CA ALA A 55 -1.97 18.47 0.21
C ALA A 55 -1.42 19.72 0.92
N PRO A 56 -0.13 19.81 1.30
CA PRO A 56 0.43 21.03 1.88
C PRO A 56 0.44 22.22 0.92
N HIS A 57 0.65 21.98 -0.39
CA HIS A 57 0.63 23.03 -1.38
C HIS A 57 -0.78 23.62 -1.56
N LEU A 58 -1.80 22.77 -1.74
CA LEU A 58 -3.19 23.23 -1.80
C LEU A 58 -3.58 23.97 -0.51
N ALA A 59 -3.17 23.49 0.66
CA ALA A 59 -3.46 24.15 1.93
C ALA A 59 -2.90 25.58 2.03
N SER A 60 -1.88 25.93 1.23
CA SER A 60 -1.30 27.28 1.17
C SER A 60 -2.03 28.24 0.23
N LEU A 61 -2.93 27.73 -0.62
CA LEU A 61 -3.68 28.52 -1.61
C LEU A 61 -5.03 29.01 -1.06
N SER A 62 -5.61 30.03 -1.69
CA SER A 62 -6.98 30.46 -1.42
C SER A 62 -8.00 29.36 -1.75
N ALA A 63 -9.20 29.38 -1.17
CA ALA A 63 -10.19 28.32 -1.39
C ALA A 63 -10.64 28.20 -2.86
N GLU A 64 -10.64 29.29 -3.62
CA GLU A 64 -10.95 29.29 -5.05
C GLU A 64 -9.79 28.70 -5.87
N ASP A 65 -8.56 29.16 -5.58
CA ASP A 65 -7.34 28.66 -6.23
C ASP A 65 -7.08 27.19 -5.92
N GLN A 66 -7.43 26.74 -4.71
CA GLN A 66 -7.39 25.33 -4.32
C GLN A 66 -8.22 24.45 -5.26
N ARG A 67 -9.45 24.88 -5.56
CA ARG A 67 -10.36 24.11 -6.44
C ARG A 67 -9.89 24.16 -7.88
N GLY A 68 -9.47 25.34 -8.36
CA GLY A 68 -8.93 25.50 -9.70
C GLY A 68 -7.67 24.66 -9.92
N GLY A 69 -6.71 24.74 -9.00
CA GLY A 69 -5.50 23.93 -9.01
C GLY A 69 -5.78 22.43 -8.90
N ALA A 70 -6.72 22.02 -8.04
CA ALA A 70 -7.11 20.61 -7.95
C ALA A 70 -7.78 20.09 -9.23
N TRP A 71 -8.64 20.87 -9.88
CA TRP A 71 -9.25 20.49 -11.16
C TRP A 71 -8.23 20.39 -12.29
N GLU A 72 -7.31 21.36 -12.38
CA GLU A 72 -6.20 21.34 -13.34
C GLU A 72 -5.36 20.07 -13.14
N MET A 73 -4.96 19.80 -11.90
CA MET A 73 -4.16 18.62 -11.58
C MET A 73 -4.90 17.30 -11.79
N ALA A 74 -6.19 17.23 -11.44
CA ALA A 74 -6.99 16.03 -11.67
C ALA A 74 -7.13 15.72 -13.16
N GLN A 75 -7.34 16.74 -14.01
CA GLN A 75 -7.44 16.58 -15.47
C GLN A 75 -6.09 16.16 -16.08
N ILE A 76 -5.00 16.83 -15.71
CA ILE A 76 -3.64 16.48 -16.18
C ILE A 76 -3.28 15.07 -15.74
N ALA A 77 -3.51 14.72 -14.47
CA ALA A 77 -3.23 13.40 -13.94
C ALA A 77 -4.09 12.33 -14.62
N PHE A 78 -5.39 12.58 -14.82
CA PHE A 78 -6.27 11.66 -15.54
C PHE A 78 -5.76 11.37 -16.96
N LEU A 79 -5.45 12.41 -17.74
CA LEU A 79 -4.93 12.23 -19.11
C LEU A 79 -3.60 11.49 -19.13
N PHE A 80 -2.66 11.88 -18.24
CA PHE A 80 -1.37 11.21 -18.12
C PHE A 80 -1.51 9.73 -17.77
N PHE A 81 -2.35 9.40 -16.79
CA PHE A 81 -2.55 8.01 -16.36
C PHE A 81 -3.44 7.20 -17.30
N CYS A 82 -4.30 7.82 -18.10
CA CYS A 82 -4.96 7.15 -19.23
C CYS A 82 -3.94 6.73 -20.29
N LEU A 83 -3.01 7.63 -20.66
CA LEU A 83 -1.92 7.30 -21.58
C LEU A 83 -1.03 6.19 -21.00
N ALA A 84 -0.66 6.30 -19.71
CA ALA A 84 0.13 5.27 -19.04
C ALA A 84 -0.59 3.91 -18.98
N ALA A 85 -1.88 3.90 -18.67
CA ALA A 85 -2.70 2.68 -18.67
C ALA A 85 -2.72 2.02 -20.05
N TRP A 86 -2.94 2.81 -21.10
CA TRP A 86 -2.92 2.32 -22.48
C TRP A 86 -1.55 1.75 -22.88
N ILE A 87 -0.45 2.43 -22.53
CA ILE A 87 0.90 1.92 -22.79
C ILE A 87 1.15 0.61 -22.03
N LEU A 88 0.77 0.53 -20.75
CA LEU A 88 0.97 -0.67 -19.93
C LEU A 88 0.13 -1.85 -20.41
N GLU A 89 -1.08 -1.60 -20.91
CA GLU A 89 -1.92 -2.60 -21.56
C GLU A 89 -1.26 -3.10 -22.85
N ALA A 90 -0.87 -2.19 -23.75
CA ALA A 90 -0.25 -2.52 -25.02
C ALA A 90 1.09 -3.26 -24.88
N THR A 91 1.82 -3.00 -23.79
CA THR A 91 3.10 -3.64 -23.50
C THR A 91 3.00 -4.82 -22.52
N SER A 92 1.78 -5.19 -22.10
CA SER A 92 1.52 -6.23 -21.10
C SER A 92 2.19 -7.56 -21.41
N HIS A 93 2.08 -8.02 -22.65
CA HIS A 93 2.73 -9.26 -23.08
C HIS A 93 4.25 -9.28 -22.81
N HIS A 94 4.93 -8.16 -23.03
CA HIS A 94 6.37 -8.07 -22.83
C HIS A 94 6.73 -8.06 -21.34
N TRP A 95 6.20 -7.12 -20.56
CA TRP A 95 6.61 -6.98 -19.17
C TRP A 95 6.10 -8.11 -18.29
N VAL A 96 4.92 -8.70 -18.58
CA VAL A 96 4.45 -9.90 -17.88
C VAL A 96 5.38 -11.08 -18.18
N GLY A 97 5.84 -11.22 -19.43
CA GLY A 97 6.83 -12.23 -19.80
C GLY A 97 8.15 -12.09 -19.05
N VAL A 98 8.63 -10.85 -18.83
CA VAL A 98 9.86 -10.58 -18.07
C VAL A 98 9.68 -10.83 -16.58
N PHE A 99 8.65 -10.26 -15.95
CA PHE A 99 8.46 -10.35 -14.50
C PHE A 99 7.95 -11.71 -14.05
N PHE A 100 7.14 -12.38 -14.87
CA PHE A 100 6.55 -13.67 -14.56
C PHE A 100 7.04 -14.73 -15.54
N GLY A 101 8.35 -14.72 -15.80
CA GLY A 101 9.06 -15.69 -16.63
C GLY A 101 8.80 -17.15 -16.22
N ALA A 102 8.68 -17.39 -14.91
CA ALA A 102 8.46 -18.71 -14.31
C ALA A 102 7.00 -19.21 -14.36
N TYR A 103 6.05 -18.36 -14.74
CA TYR A 103 4.65 -18.74 -14.83
C TYR A 103 4.41 -19.71 -15.99
N SER A 104 3.46 -20.62 -15.81
CA SER A 104 2.95 -21.43 -16.92
C SER A 104 2.30 -20.54 -17.98
N SER A 105 2.22 -21.03 -19.22
CA SER A 105 1.58 -20.30 -20.33
C SER A 105 0.14 -19.89 -20.01
N VAL A 106 -0.60 -20.75 -19.31
CA VAL A 106 -1.98 -20.48 -18.85
C VAL A 106 -2.01 -19.35 -17.82
N ALA A 107 -1.13 -19.39 -16.82
CA ALA A 107 -1.04 -18.35 -15.78
C ALA A 107 -0.66 -17.00 -16.38
N ARG A 108 0.27 -16.98 -17.32
CA ARG A 108 0.70 -15.78 -18.04
C ARG A 108 -0.45 -15.18 -18.85
N ALA A 109 -1.14 -15.98 -19.66
CA ALA A 109 -2.29 -15.51 -20.45
C ALA A 109 -3.44 -14.98 -19.57
N MET A 110 -3.69 -15.62 -18.42
CA MET A 110 -4.65 -15.11 -17.44
C MET A 110 -4.21 -13.77 -16.85
N THR A 111 -2.93 -13.64 -16.51
CA THR A 111 -2.35 -12.40 -15.98
C THR A 111 -2.50 -11.26 -16.99
N GLU A 112 -2.13 -11.49 -18.25
CA GLU A 112 -2.27 -10.51 -19.35
C GLU A 112 -3.71 -10.01 -19.49
N ARG A 113 -4.70 -10.92 -19.52
CA ARG A 113 -6.13 -10.54 -19.57
C ARG A 113 -6.60 -9.74 -18.37
N LEU A 114 -6.07 -10.03 -17.17
CA LEU A 114 -6.44 -9.30 -15.96
C LEU A 114 -5.79 -7.92 -15.91
N VAL A 115 -4.60 -7.76 -16.50
CA VAL A 115 -3.92 -6.48 -16.66
C VAL A 115 -4.80 -5.50 -17.43
N GLU A 116 -5.45 -5.93 -18.51
CA GLU A 116 -6.38 -5.11 -19.31
C GLU A 116 -7.43 -4.42 -18.44
N THR A 117 -7.90 -5.04 -17.36
CA THR A 117 -8.86 -4.42 -16.43
C THR A 117 -8.16 -3.58 -15.35
N PHE A 118 -7.05 -4.08 -14.79
CA PHE A 118 -6.41 -3.43 -13.65
C PHE A 118 -5.65 -2.14 -13.98
N VAL A 119 -5.12 -1.99 -15.20
CA VAL A 119 -4.45 -0.75 -15.61
C VAL A 119 -5.37 0.46 -15.55
N TRP A 120 -6.68 0.28 -15.78
CA TRP A 120 -7.67 1.34 -15.68
C TRP A 120 -7.95 1.82 -14.25
N LEU A 121 -7.41 1.15 -13.23
CA LEU A 121 -7.35 1.71 -11.88
C LEU A 121 -6.49 2.97 -11.82
N LEU A 122 -5.47 3.10 -12.67
CA LEU A 122 -4.51 4.22 -12.64
C LEU A 122 -5.19 5.59 -12.78
N PRO A 123 -5.94 5.89 -13.85
CA PRO A 123 -6.59 7.20 -14.00
C PRO A 123 -7.62 7.48 -12.91
N VAL A 124 -8.38 6.47 -12.48
CA VAL A 124 -9.39 6.62 -11.41
C VAL A 124 -8.73 6.94 -10.07
N GLN A 125 -7.66 6.22 -9.73
CA GLN A 125 -6.90 6.44 -8.49
C GLN A 125 -6.14 7.77 -8.50
N ALA A 126 -5.72 8.25 -9.66
CA ALA A 126 -5.10 9.57 -9.80
C ALA A 126 -6.06 10.70 -9.45
N VAL A 127 -7.27 10.67 -10.02
CA VAL A 127 -8.32 11.65 -9.69
C VAL A 127 -8.72 11.55 -8.22
N LEU A 128 -8.92 10.31 -7.72
CA LEU A 128 -9.24 10.08 -6.31
C LEU A 128 -8.15 10.65 -5.39
N SER A 129 -6.88 10.43 -5.70
CA SER A 129 -5.75 10.92 -4.90
C SER A 129 -5.74 12.46 -4.84
N VAL A 130 -5.95 13.14 -5.98
CA VAL A 130 -6.01 14.61 -6.03
C VAL A 130 -7.20 15.12 -5.21
N ALA A 131 -8.38 14.51 -5.35
CA ALA A 131 -9.57 14.88 -4.59
C ALA A 131 -9.39 14.64 -3.07
N GLN A 132 -8.69 13.57 -2.67
CA GLN A 132 -8.31 13.33 -1.27
C GLN A 132 -7.33 14.40 -0.77
N GLY A 133 -6.33 14.76 -1.58
CA GLY A 133 -5.39 15.84 -1.25
C GLY A 133 -6.10 17.17 -0.99
N LEU A 134 -7.07 17.52 -1.85
CA LEU A 134 -7.92 18.70 -1.64
C LEU A 134 -8.80 18.58 -0.39
N ALA A 135 -9.41 17.42 -0.16
CA ALA A 135 -10.23 17.18 1.03
C ALA A 135 -9.41 17.37 2.32
N TYR A 136 -8.17 16.87 2.35
CA TYR A 136 -7.26 17.06 3.49
C TYR A 136 -6.81 18.50 3.65
N ALA A 137 -6.48 19.20 2.55
CA ALA A 137 -6.15 20.62 2.58
C ALA A 137 -7.30 21.48 3.14
N GLN A 138 -8.56 21.10 2.85
CA GLN A 138 -9.76 21.77 3.36
C GLN A 138 -10.19 21.32 4.76
N GLY A 139 -9.45 20.43 5.42
CA GLY A 139 -9.84 19.85 6.72
C GLY A 139 -11.08 18.94 6.66
N ARG A 140 -11.51 18.52 5.46
CA ARG A 140 -12.70 17.67 5.23
C ARG A 140 -12.36 16.18 5.31
N PHE A 141 -11.61 15.79 6.34
CA PHE A 141 -11.13 14.41 6.51
C PHE A 141 -12.27 13.37 6.49
N PHE A 142 -13.41 13.70 7.08
CA PHE A 142 -14.58 12.80 7.12
C PHE A 142 -15.09 12.43 5.73
N ARG A 143 -15.14 13.39 4.79
CA ARG A 143 -15.59 13.10 3.42
C ARG A 143 -14.61 12.18 2.69
N ALA A 144 -13.31 12.37 2.90
CA ALA A 144 -12.28 11.51 2.30
C ALA A 144 -12.34 10.06 2.81
N GLU A 145 -12.57 9.86 4.11
CA GLU A 145 -12.71 8.50 4.67
C GLU A 145 -14.06 7.87 4.30
N LEU A 146 -15.13 8.66 4.27
CA LEU A 146 -16.46 8.18 3.89
C LEU A 146 -16.51 7.73 2.42
N SER A 147 -15.83 8.42 1.52
CA SER A 147 -15.78 8.01 0.10
C SER A 147 -15.11 6.64 -0.05
N GLY A 148 -14.00 6.40 0.67
CA GLY A 148 -13.34 5.10 0.72
C GLY A 148 -14.24 4.01 1.30
N LEU A 149 -14.99 4.30 2.36
CA LEU A 149 -15.95 3.35 2.94
C LEU A 149 -17.07 3.00 1.95
N LEU A 150 -17.68 4.00 1.29
CA LEU A 150 -18.74 3.78 0.31
C LEU A 150 -18.25 2.92 -0.87
N GLY A 151 -17.06 3.22 -1.39
CA GLY A 151 -16.45 2.40 -2.43
C GLY A 151 -16.15 0.98 -1.95
N SER A 152 -15.67 0.80 -0.72
CA SER A 152 -15.42 -0.53 -0.15
C SER A 152 -16.69 -1.35 0.04
N ILE A 153 -17.79 -0.74 0.49
CA ILE A 153 -19.10 -1.41 0.60
C ILE A 153 -19.59 -1.81 -0.79
N ALA A 154 -19.59 -0.89 -1.76
CA ALA A 154 -20.00 -1.19 -3.14
C ALA A 154 -19.13 -2.28 -3.76
N GLY A 155 -17.81 -2.19 -3.58
CA GLY A 155 -16.85 -3.20 -4.01
C GLY A 155 -17.15 -4.57 -3.43
N LEU A 156 -17.36 -4.67 -2.12
CA LEU A 156 -17.66 -5.93 -1.44
C LEU A 156 -18.97 -6.54 -1.96
N THR A 157 -20.02 -5.74 -2.11
CA THR A 157 -21.31 -6.18 -2.67
C THR A 157 -21.13 -6.73 -4.08
N LEU A 158 -20.42 -5.99 -4.95
CA LEU A 158 -20.13 -6.42 -6.32
C LEU A 158 -19.25 -7.67 -6.34
N LEU A 159 -18.28 -7.80 -5.44
CA LEU A 159 -17.43 -8.98 -5.34
C LEU A 159 -18.26 -10.22 -4.99
N LEU A 160 -19.21 -10.12 -4.06
CA LEU A 160 -20.10 -11.23 -3.71
C LEU A 160 -20.93 -11.72 -4.91
N VAL A 161 -21.25 -10.84 -5.85
CA VAL A 161 -21.99 -11.18 -7.08
C VAL A 161 -21.06 -11.66 -8.20
N PHE A 162 -19.95 -10.97 -8.46
CA PHE A 162 -19.09 -11.21 -9.62
C PHE A 162 -18.06 -12.31 -9.40
N LEU A 163 -17.55 -12.48 -8.18
CA LEU A 163 -16.56 -13.52 -7.87
C LEU A 163 -17.04 -14.94 -8.18
N PRO A 164 -18.28 -15.37 -7.83
CA PRO A 164 -18.74 -16.72 -8.16
C PRO A 164 -18.98 -16.95 -9.66
N ILE A 165 -19.24 -15.88 -10.44
CA ILE A 165 -19.60 -15.98 -11.87
C ILE A 165 -18.35 -15.88 -12.75
N TRP A 166 -17.43 -14.97 -12.42
CA TRP A 166 -16.29 -14.61 -13.28
C TRP A 166 -14.93 -14.83 -12.63
N GLY A 167 -14.86 -15.40 -11.42
CA GLY A 167 -13.61 -15.68 -10.72
C GLY A 167 -12.72 -14.44 -10.59
N GLY A 168 -11.46 -14.57 -10.98
CA GLY A 168 -10.46 -13.49 -10.95
C GLY A 168 -10.85 -12.26 -11.75
N ALA A 169 -11.51 -12.42 -12.91
CA ALA A 169 -12.01 -11.29 -13.69
C ALA A 169 -13.14 -10.54 -12.95
N GLY A 170 -13.96 -11.27 -12.19
CA GLY A 170 -14.97 -10.69 -11.32
C GLY A 170 -14.36 -9.82 -10.22
N TYR A 171 -13.28 -10.30 -9.61
CA TYR A 171 -12.51 -9.52 -8.63
C TYR A 171 -11.88 -8.26 -9.24
N ALA A 172 -11.34 -8.34 -10.46
CA ALA A 172 -10.77 -7.18 -11.14
C ALA A 172 -11.83 -6.08 -11.39
N ARG A 173 -13.00 -6.47 -11.92
CA ARG A 173 -14.13 -5.56 -12.15
C ARG A 173 -14.68 -4.97 -10.85
N ALA A 174 -14.84 -5.78 -9.81
CA ALA A 174 -15.28 -5.30 -8.49
C ALA A 174 -14.28 -4.28 -7.90
N SER A 175 -12.99 -4.49 -8.10
CA SER A 175 -11.93 -3.57 -7.67
C SER A 175 -11.97 -2.24 -8.42
N LEU A 176 -12.18 -2.28 -9.75
CA LEU A 176 -12.33 -1.09 -10.58
C LEU A 176 -13.56 -0.28 -10.18
N LEU A 177 -14.71 -0.94 -10.05
CA LEU A 177 -15.95 -0.28 -9.63
C LEU A 177 -15.86 0.31 -8.22
N ARG A 178 -15.20 -0.41 -7.29
CA ARG A 178 -14.87 0.13 -5.96
C ARG A 178 -14.11 1.45 -6.04
N ALA A 179 -13.10 1.53 -6.91
CA ALA A 179 -12.33 2.76 -7.11
C ALA A 179 -13.19 3.87 -7.74
N VAL A 180 -14.01 3.54 -8.73
CA VAL A 180 -14.92 4.50 -9.40
C VAL A 180 -15.94 5.07 -8.42
N VAL A 181 -16.56 4.24 -7.58
CA VAL A 181 -17.51 4.69 -6.55
C VAL A 181 -16.80 5.57 -5.52
N SER A 182 -15.58 5.21 -5.10
CA SER A 182 -14.78 6.04 -4.18
C SER A 182 -14.47 7.41 -4.79
N ALA A 183 -14.07 7.44 -6.07
CA ALA A 183 -13.77 8.67 -6.80
C ALA A 183 -15.02 9.51 -7.00
N GLY A 184 -16.14 8.92 -7.44
CA GLY A 184 -17.42 9.58 -7.62
C GLY A 184 -17.98 10.17 -6.33
N ALA A 185 -17.87 9.45 -5.21
CA ALA A 185 -18.28 9.97 -3.90
C ALA A 185 -17.43 11.17 -3.43
N LEU A 186 -16.19 11.28 -3.91
CA LEU A 186 -15.27 12.36 -3.55
C LEU A 186 -15.22 13.50 -4.58
N VAL A 187 -15.70 13.30 -5.81
CA VAL A 187 -15.64 14.31 -6.88
C VAL A 187 -16.35 15.61 -6.48
N GLY A 188 -17.39 15.52 -5.65
CA GLY A 188 -18.10 16.69 -5.11
C GLY A 188 -17.22 17.60 -4.24
N VAL A 189 -16.06 17.14 -3.76
CA VAL A 189 -15.07 17.99 -3.06
C VAL A 189 -14.37 18.95 -4.03
N LEU A 190 -14.20 18.56 -5.30
CA LEU A 190 -13.62 19.43 -6.34
C LEU A 190 -14.55 20.61 -6.69
N GLY A 191 -15.86 20.48 -6.42
CA GLY A 191 -16.85 21.50 -6.76
C GLY A 191 -17.27 21.45 -8.24
N PRO A 192 -17.87 22.53 -8.78
CA PRO A 192 -18.27 22.58 -10.18
C PRO A 192 -17.05 22.44 -11.08
N PHE A 193 -17.24 21.82 -12.25
CA PHE A 193 -16.17 21.63 -13.23
C PHE A 193 -15.53 22.96 -13.61
N GLN A 194 -14.20 23.02 -13.54
CA GLN A 194 -13.42 24.17 -13.99
C GLN A 194 -12.51 23.74 -15.15
N ARG A 195 -12.54 24.52 -16.24
CA ARG A 195 -11.65 24.30 -17.38
C ARG A 195 -10.19 24.53 -16.96
N VAL A 196 -9.28 23.71 -17.49
CA VAL A 196 -7.84 23.86 -17.27
C VAL A 196 -7.41 25.26 -17.67
N ARG A 197 -6.84 26.00 -16.71
CA ARG A 197 -6.18 27.27 -16.96
C ARG A 197 -4.68 27.03 -16.85
N PHE A 198 -4.00 26.77 -17.98
CA PHE A 198 -2.53 26.64 -18.07
C PHE A 198 -1.74 27.91 -17.67
N ARG A 199 -2.38 28.85 -16.98
CA ARG A 199 -1.82 30.12 -16.52
C ARG A 199 -1.08 29.97 -15.19
N SER A 200 -1.21 28.84 -14.50
CA SER A 200 -0.62 28.64 -13.19
C SER A 200 0.83 28.14 -13.34
N SER A 201 1.77 28.73 -12.57
CA SER A 201 3.14 28.21 -12.41
C SER A 201 3.20 26.88 -11.64
N LEU A 202 2.03 26.34 -11.29
CA LEU A 202 1.80 25.14 -10.50
C LEU A 202 2.49 23.90 -11.08
N PRO A 203 2.40 23.61 -12.40
CA PRO A 203 2.98 22.40 -12.95
C PRO A 203 4.50 22.36 -12.83
N GLY A 204 5.18 23.49 -13.07
CA GLY A 204 6.65 23.56 -12.99
C GLY A 204 7.19 23.40 -11.57
N PHE A 205 6.55 24.08 -10.61
CA PHE A 205 6.93 23.97 -9.20
C PHE A 205 6.66 22.57 -8.63
N LEU A 206 5.47 22.03 -8.91
CA LEU A 206 5.11 20.69 -8.50
C LEU A 206 6.01 19.67 -9.19
N TRP A 207 6.31 19.79 -10.48
CA TRP A 207 7.20 18.86 -11.18
C TRP A 207 8.58 18.78 -10.54
N LYS A 208 9.18 19.93 -10.17
CA LYS A 208 10.48 19.96 -9.50
C LYS A 208 10.44 19.28 -8.13
N ARG A 209 9.40 19.53 -7.32
CA ARG A 209 9.22 18.87 -6.01
C ARG A 209 8.87 17.39 -6.14
N MET A 210 8.01 17.05 -7.11
CA MET A 210 7.60 15.70 -7.43
C MET A 210 8.80 14.89 -7.89
N GLY A 211 9.70 15.41 -8.73
CA GLY A 211 10.89 14.69 -9.18
C GLY A 211 11.76 14.18 -8.03
N ILE A 212 12.06 15.04 -7.05
CA ILE A 212 12.86 14.68 -5.87
C ILE A 212 12.11 13.66 -4.99
N LEU A 213 10.84 13.90 -4.70
CA LEU A 213 10.04 12.99 -3.86
C LEU A 213 9.76 11.65 -4.55
N THR A 214 9.63 11.65 -5.87
CA THR A 214 9.37 10.46 -6.68
C THR A 214 10.61 9.59 -6.71
N GLY A 215 11.83 10.14 -6.75
CA GLY A 215 13.05 9.33 -6.70
C GLY A 215 13.12 8.44 -5.45
N GLY A 216 12.96 9.05 -4.26
CA GLY A 216 12.96 8.31 -2.99
C GLY A 216 11.77 7.35 -2.86
N ALA A 217 10.57 7.81 -3.24
CA ALA A 217 9.38 6.96 -3.23
C ALA A 217 9.51 5.78 -4.20
N PHE A 218 10.05 6.01 -5.40
CA PHE A 218 10.29 4.98 -6.41
C PHE A 218 11.23 3.92 -5.85
N LEU A 219 12.41 4.29 -5.35
CA LEU A 219 13.35 3.32 -4.77
C LEU A 219 12.73 2.50 -3.64
N TYR A 220 12.02 3.16 -2.71
CA TYR A 220 11.36 2.45 -1.61
C TYR A 220 10.27 1.49 -2.11
N LYS A 221 9.44 1.93 -3.07
CA LYS A 221 8.32 1.14 -3.61
C LYS A 221 8.75 0.06 -4.60
N MET A 222 9.93 0.20 -5.22
CA MET A 222 10.51 -0.86 -6.04
C MET A 222 10.78 -2.13 -5.23
N THR A 223 11.05 -2.01 -3.92
CA THR A 223 11.15 -3.17 -3.02
C THR A 223 9.88 -4.02 -3.07
N TYR A 224 8.69 -3.39 -3.09
CA TYR A 224 7.43 -4.12 -3.21
C TYR A 224 7.34 -4.89 -4.52
N LEU A 225 7.77 -4.28 -5.64
CA LEU A 225 7.77 -4.95 -6.94
C LEU A 225 8.73 -6.14 -6.94
N VAL A 226 9.95 -5.96 -6.42
CA VAL A 226 10.96 -7.02 -6.33
C VAL A 226 10.46 -8.17 -5.46
N ASP A 227 9.95 -7.91 -4.26
CA ASP A 227 9.44 -8.95 -3.36
C ASP A 227 8.34 -9.79 -4.04
N ARG A 228 7.50 -9.14 -4.85
CA ARG A 228 6.38 -9.77 -5.54
C ARG A 228 6.83 -10.60 -6.73
N VAL A 229 7.77 -10.09 -7.52
CA VAL A 229 8.39 -10.82 -8.63
C VAL A 229 9.14 -12.05 -8.11
N LEU A 230 9.90 -11.91 -7.01
CA LEU A 230 10.58 -13.02 -6.37
C LEU A 230 9.58 -14.04 -5.80
N SER A 231 8.49 -13.57 -5.18
CA SER A 231 7.44 -14.46 -4.66
C SER A 231 6.69 -15.20 -5.77
N ALA A 232 6.66 -14.67 -7.00
CA ALA A 232 6.09 -15.34 -8.14
C ALA A 232 6.94 -16.52 -8.66
N LEU A 233 8.18 -16.68 -8.17
CA LEU A 233 8.99 -17.88 -8.41
C LEU A 233 8.57 -19.06 -7.51
N ALA A 234 7.76 -18.81 -6.49
CA ALA A 234 7.22 -19.86 -5.64
C ALA A 234 6.21 -20.74 -6.41
N PRO A 235 5.92 -21.96 -5.92
CA PRO A 235 4.84 -22.79 -6.47
C PRO A 235 3.50 -22.05 -6.49
N ALA A 236 2.57 -22.55 -7.34
CA ALA A 236 1.25 -21.96 -7.49
C ALA A 236 0.54 -21.73 -6.13
N GLY A 237 -0.02 -20.54 -5.97
CA GLY A 237 -0.60 -20.05 -4.73
C GLY A 237 0.37 -19.27 -3.84
N GLY A 238 1.68 -19.38 -4.06
CA GLY A 238 2.70 -18.72 -3.23
C GLY A 238 2.59 -17.20 -3.23
N LEU A 239 2.37 -16.57 -4.39
CA LEU A 239 2.19 -15.12 -4.49
C LEU A 239 0.91 -14.65 -3.78
N SER A 240 -0.17 -15.42 -3.89
CA SER A 240 -1.45 -15.15 -3.24
C SER A 240 -1.35 -15.20 -1.73
N LEU A 241 -0.73 -16.26 -1.18
CA LEU A 241 -0.53 -16.39 0.27
C LEU A 241 0.40 -15.30 0.79
N PHE A 242 1.46 -14.97 0.04
CA PHE A 242 2.33 -13.85 0.36
C PHE A 242 1.56 -12.52 0.39
N GLN A 243 0.67 -12.27 -0.58
CA GLN A 243 -0.17 -11.06 -0.56
C GLN A 243 -1.01 -10.96 0.71
N VAL A 244 -1.72 -12.03 1.04
CA VAL A 244 -2.61 -12.04 2.19
C VAL A 244 -1.81 -11.81 3.47
N SER A 245 -0.64 -12.45 3.63
CA SER A 245 0.24 -12.22 4.77
C SER A 245 0.70 -10.76 4.89
N GLN A 246 1.11 -10.13 3.78
CA GLN A 246 1.47 -8.71 3.79
C GLN A 246 0.27 -7.82 4.14
N GLN A 247 -0.94 -8.19 3.75
CA GLN A 247 -2.13 -7.41 4.07
C GLN A 247 -2.50 -7.48 5.56
N PHE A 248 -2.32 -8.63 6.21
CA PHE A 248 -2.45 -8.73 7.67
C PHE A 248 -1.51 -7.74 8.37
N TYR A 249 -0.25 -7.68 7.94
CA TYR A 249 0.72 -6.74 8.49
C TYR A 249 0.41 -5.29 8.16
N GLY A 250 0.01 -4.99 6.93
CA GLY A 250 -0.40 -3.63 6.54
C GLY A 250 -1.59 -3.12 7.35
N ALA A 251 -2.57 -3.98 7.66
CA ALA A 251 -3.68 -3.61 8.53
C ALA A 251 -3.20 -3.31 9.96
N GLY A 252 -2.33 -4.16 10.52
CA GLY A 252 -1.70 -3.94 11.81
C GLY A 252 -0.88 -2.64 11.85
N GLU A 253 -0.10 -2.38 10.82
CA GLU A 253 0.71 -1.16 10.67
C GLU A 253 -0.16 0.10 10.72
N VAL A 254 -1.28 0.15 9.98
CA VAL A 254 -2.18 1.32 9.99
C VAL A 254 -2.79 1.53 11.38
N VAL A 255 -3.18 0.46 12.06
CA VAL A 255 -3.71 0.55 13.43
C VAL A 255 -2.65 1.08 14.39
N LEU A 256 -1.44 0.52 14.37
CA LEU A 256 -0.31 0.98 15.19
C LEU A 256 0.04 2.43 14.91
N GLN A 257 0.07 2.83 13.63
CA GLN A 257 0.37 4.19 13.21
C GLN A 257 -0.66 5.18 13.76
N LYS A 258 -1.97 4.86 13.68
CA LYS A 258 -3.03 5.74 14.19
C LYS A 258 -3.12 5.74 15.71
N ALA A 259 -2.89 4.60 16.37
CA ALA A 259 -3.02 4.45 17.83
C ALA A 259 -1.80 4.97 18.60
N ILE A 260 -0.60 4.82 18.06
CA ILE A 260 0.65 5.14 18.76
C ILE A 260 1.41 6.26 18.04
N SER A 261 1.84 6.04 16.80
CA SER A 261 2.79 6.94 16.13
C SER A 261 2.22 8.34 15.91
N GLY A 262 0.95 8.46 15.50
CA GLY A 262 0.28 9.74 15.27
C GLY A 262 0.22 10.63 16.53
N PRO A 263 -0.38 10.15 17.64
CA PRO A 263 -0.41 10.90 18.90
C PRO A 263 0.98 11.22 19.47
N VAL A 264 1.93 10.27 19.39
CA VAL A 264 3.32 10.50 19.86
C VAL A 264 3.97 11.61 19.05
N LEU A 265 3.85 11.60 17.72
CA LEU A 265 4.41 12.63 16.84
C LEU A 265 3.80 14.02 17.13
N ALA A 266 2.49 14.11 17.30
CA ALA A 266 1.81 15.37 17.60
C ALA A 266 2.28 15.98 18.93
N ARG A 267 2.37 15.16 19.99
CA ARG A 267 2.85 15.61 21.30
C ARG A 267 4.34 15.96 21.30
N MET A 268 5.15 15.15 20.61
CA MET A 268 6.59 15.40 20.46
C MET A 268 6.85 16.74 19.77
N ALA A 269 6.08 17.08 18.72
CA ALA A 269 6.18 18.38 18.07
C ALA A 269 5.82 19.55 19.01
N GLY A 270 4.93 19.35 19.98
CA GLY A 270 4.64 20.32 21.04
C GLY A 270 5.86 20.57 21.93
N HIS A 271 6.42 19.51 22.52
CA HIS A 271 7.62 19.61 23.38
C HIS A 271 8.82 20.23 22.65
N LEU A 272 9.03 19.89 21.38
CA LEU A 272 10.12 20.47 20.58
C LEU A 272 9.94 21.97 20.33
N ARG A 273 8.70 22.46 20.17
CA ARG A 273 8.41 23.91 20.06
C ARG A 273 8.66 24.65 21.36
N GLU A 274 8.47 23.98 22.50
CA GLU A 274 8.73 24.51 23.84
C GLU A 274 10.21 24.41 24.26
N GLY A 275 11.07 23.78 23.44
CA GLY A 275 12.48 23.52 23.77
C GLY A 275 12.70 22.38 24.77
N ASP A 276 11.66 21.62 25.11
CA ASP A 276 11.74 20.47 26.02
C ASP A 276 12.16 19.19 25.26
N GLU A 277 13.45 19.10 24.92
CA GLU A 277 14.01 17.94 24.22
C GLU A 277 13.88 16.65 25.03
N ARG A 278 13.95 16.73 26.36
CA ARG A 278 13.86 15.56 27.25
C ARG A 278 12.45 14.98 27.24
N GLY A 279 11.42 15.83 27.30
CA GLY A 279 10.03 15.40 27.17
C GLY A 279 9.75 14.76 25.80
N ALA A 280 10.27 15.36 24.73
CA ALA A 280 10.18 14.80 23.38
C ALA A 280 10.84 13.41 23.28
N GLU A 281 12.04 13.23 23.85
CA GLU A 281 12.73 11.95 23.86
C GLU A 281 12.02 10.90 24.71
N ALA A 282 11.51 11.27 25.89
CA ALA A 282 10.76 10.37 26.76
C ALA A 282 9.48 9.86 26.08
N LEU A 283 8.75 10.73 25.38
CA LEU A 283 7.58 10.35 24.60
C LEU A 283 7.95 9.42 23.45
N TYR A 284 9.03 9.71 22.72
CA TYR A 284 9.51 8.86 21.64
C TYR A 284 9.87 7.46 22.16
N ARG A 285 10.72 7.35 23.20
CA ARG A 285 11.10 6.07 23.82
C ARG A 285 9.89 5.30 24.34
N GLY A 286 8.92 6.02 24.93
CA GLY A 286 7.65 5.44 25.38
C GLY A 286 6.82 4.87 24.23
N GLY A 287 6.73 5.58 23.11
CA GLY A 287 6.08 5.11 21.88
C GLY A 287 6.73 3.85 21.31
N VAL A 288 8.06 3.86 21.19
CA VAL A 288 8.83 2.70 20.71
C VAL A 288 8.61 1.47 21.59
N ARG A 289 8.72 1.61 22.92
CA ARG A 289 8.50 0.49 23.86
C ARG A 289 7.09 -0.10 23.71
N LYS A 290 6.06 0.75 23.58
CA LYS A 290 4.68 0.30 23.36
C LYS A 290 4.52 -0.46 22.04
N THR A 291 5.09 0.05 20.94
CA THR A 291 5.03 -0.63 19.64
C THR A 291 5.77 -1.96 19.66
N VAL A 292 6.97 -2.02 20.25
CA VAL A 292 7.75 -3.26 20.39
C VAL A 292 7.00 -4.27 21.25
N PHE A 293 6.46 -3.85 22.40
CA PHE A 293 5.69 -4.73 23.28
C PHE A 293 4.47 -5.33 22.56
N LEU A 294 3.72 -4.50 21.83
CA LEU A 294 2.56 -4.96 21.07
C LEU A 294 2.96 -5.87 19.91
N ALA A 295 4.05 -5.55 19.19
CA ALA A 295 4.57 -6.39 18.11
C ALA A 295 4.99 -7.78 18.63
N VAL A 296 5.72 -7.83 19.74
CA VAL A 296 6.11 -9.09 20.41
C VAL A 296 4.87 -9.86 20.86
N GLY A 297 3.87 -9.19 21.44
CA GLY A 297 2.61 -9.82 21.83
C GLY A 297 1.84 -10.43 20.65
N ILE A 298 1.77 -9.73 19.52
CA ILE A 298 1.13 -10.25 18.29
C ILE A 298 1.89 -11.46 17.74
N ILE A 299 3.22 -11.40 17.67
CA ILE A 299 4.04 -12.52 17.19
C ILE A 299 3.89 -13.72 18.12
N PHE A 300 3.94 -13.51 19.44
CA PHE A 300 3.73 -14.56 20.43
C PHE A 300 2.35 -15.21 20.27
N PHE A 301 1.30 -14.41 20.09
CA PHE A 301 -0.03 -14.91 19.79
C PHE A 301 -0.08 -15.72 18.48
N LEU A 302 0.59 -15.25 17.41
CA LEU A 302 0.66 -15.98 16.15
C LEU A 302 1.42 -17.31 16.27
N VAL A 303 2.45 -17.39 17.12
CA VAL A 303 3.19 -18.64 17.38
C VAL A 303 2.29 -19.65 18.09
N LEU A 304 1.57 -19.23 19.14
CA LEU A 304 0.75 -20.15 19.94
C LEU A 304 -0.60 -20.49 19.29
N PHE A 305 -1.28 -19.50 18.72
CA PHE A 305 -2.67 -19.60 18.27
C PHE A 305 -2.86 -19.32 16.78
N GLY A 306 -1.81 -18.90 16.06
CA GLY A 306 -1.92 -18.51 14.66
C GLY A 306 -2.44 -19.63 13.77
N LEU A 307 -1.85 -20.83 13.85
CA LEU A 307 -2.28 -21.97 13.03
C LEU A 307 -3.74 -22.40 13.29
N PRO A 308 -4.19 -22.65 14.54
CA PRO A 308 -5.60 -22.99 14.79
C PRO A 308 -6.56 -21.86 14.42
N ALA A 309 -6.19 -20.59 14.65
CA ALA A 309 -7.01 -19.46 14.25
C ALA A 309 -7.15 -19.37 12.73
N LEU A 310 -6.07 -19.56 11.97
CA LEU A 310 -6.12 -19.56 10.50
C LEU A 310 -6.95 -20.74 9.98
N ARG A 311 -6.82 -21.93 10.57
CA ARG A 311 -7.69 -23.06 10.23
C ARG A 311 -9.16 -22.75 10.43
N LEU A 312 -9.53 -22.09 11.53
CA LEU A 312 -10.90 -21.67 11.79
C LEU A 312 -11.39 -20.63 10.77
N ILE A 313 -10.57 -19.62 10.47
CA ILE A 313 -10.91 -18.53 9.55
C ILE A 313 -11.06 -19.03 8.10
N PHE A 314 -10.23 -19.98 7.69
CA PHE A 314 -10.22 -20.52 6.32
C PHE A 314 -10.94 -21.86 6.19
N TYR A 315 -11.63 -22.31 7.24
CA TYR A 315 -12.41 -23.54 7.23
C TYR A 315 -13.46 -23.55 6.12
N GLY A 316 -13.56 -24.68 5.40
CA GLY A 316 -14.50 -24.86 4.28
C GLY A 316 -14.21 -24.01 3.04
N GLY A 317 -13.02 -23.42 2.94
CA GLY A 317 -12.52 -22.80 1.70
C GLY A 317 -11.84 -23.79 0.77
N ARG A 318 -11.32 -23.30 -0.36
CA ARG A 318 -10.48 -24.08 -1.28
C ARG A 318 -8.99 -24.18 -0.88
N LEU A 319 -8.63 -23.70 0.31
CA LEU A 319 -7.26 -23.78 0.81
C LEU A 319 -6.98 -25.15 1.43
N SER A 320 -5.87 -25.76 1.05
CA SER A 320 -5.38 -26.98 1.68
C SER A 320 -4.78 -26.69 3.06
N ASP A 321 -4.64 -27.72 3.90
CA ASP A 321 -3.89 -27.61 5.15
C ASP A 321 -2.43 -27.16 4.92
N GLY A 322 -1.84 -27.55 3.78
CA GLY A 322 -0.51 -27.11 3.36
C GLY A 322 -0.46 -25.60 3.13
N ASP A 323 -1.45 -25.05 2.45
CA ASP A 323 -1.55 -23.61 2.17
C ASP A 323 -1.73 -22.80 3.46
N ILE A 324 -2.57 -23.29 4.38
CA ILE A 324 -2.80 -22.65 5.68
C ILE A 324 -1.52 -22.67 6.50
N ARG A 325 -0.78 -23.79 6.50
CA ARG A 325 0.52 -23.88 7.19
C ARG A 325 1.55 -22.95 6.57
N LEU A 326 1.59 -22.86 5.23
CA LEU A 326 2.48 -21.94 4.53
C LEU A 326 2.13 -20.48 4.85
N LEU A 327 0.84 -20.11 4.84
CA LEU A 327 0.37 -18.78 5.24
C LEU A 327 0.79 -18.44 6.67
N TRP A 328 0.66 -19.38 7.60
CA TRP A 328 1.11 -19.21 8.98
C TRP A 328 2.62 -18.96 9.06
N LEU A 329 3.43 -19.73 8.33
CA LEU A 329 4.88 -19.54 8.27
C LEU A 329 5.26 -18.19 7.63
N LEU A 330 4.57 -17.77 6.56
CA LEU A 330 4.75 -16.46 5.95
C LEU A 330 4.40 -15.34 6.92
N LEU A 331 3.32 -15.50 7.69
CA LEU A 331 2.99 -14.56 8.76
C LEU A 331 4.14 -14.49 9.77
N LEU A 332 4.63 -15.60 10.31
CA LEU A 332 5.75 -15.57 11.25
C LEU A 332 7.01 -14.93 10.65
N ALA A 333 7.35 -15.25 9.39
CA ALA A 333 8.52 -14.71 8.71
C ALA A 333 8.44 -13.19 8.50
N LEU A 334 7.24 -12.66 8.23
CA LEU A 334 6.99 -11.23 8.04
C LEU A 334 6.72 -10.46 9.35
N GLY A 335 6.81 -11.11 10.52
CA GLY A 335 6.54 -10.49 11.83
C GLY A 335 7.33 -9.21 12.10
N GLY A 336 8.54 -9.09 11.54
CA GLY A 336 9.36 -7.88 11.65
C GLY A 336 8.69 -6.61 11.07
N GLN A 337 7.74 -6.74 10.14
CA GLN A 337 7.02 -5.59 9.57
C GLN A 337 6.22 -4.80 10.60
N LEU A 338 5.83 -5.42 11.73
CA LEU A 338 5.15 -4.73 12.84
C LEU A 338 5.99 -3.63 13.49
N LEU A 339 7.31 -3.63 13.26
CA LEU A 339 8.22 -2.60 13.77
C LEU A 339 8.36 -1.40 12.81
N SER A 340 7.81 -1.46 11.59
CA SER A 340 7.83 -0.35 10.61
C SER A 340 7.40 1.02 11.20
N PRO A 341 6.34 1.11 12.04
CA PRO A 341 5.93 2.40 12.63
C PRO A 341 6.99 3.07 13.51
N VAL A 342 7.93 2.30 14.08
CA VAL A 342 9.05 2.82 14.88
C VAL A 342 10.05 3.54 13.97
N VAL A 343 10.42 2.90 12.86
CA VAL A 343 11.32 3.50 11.86
C VAL A 343 10.70 4.77 11.29
N LEU A 344 9.40 4.72 10.95
CA LEU A 344 8.71 5.89 10.43
C LEU A 344 8.69 7.04 11.46
N ALA A 345 8.54 6.73 12.76
CA ALA A 345 8.62 7.73 13.81
C ALA A 345 10.01 8.38 13.92
N LEU A 346 11.09 7.62 13.71
CA LEU A 346 12.46 8.15 13.62
C LEU A 346 12.61 9.11 12.45
N SER A 347 12.19 8.68 11.26
CA SER A 347 12.26 9.52 10.05
C SER A 347 11.48 10.82 10.23
N ASN A 348 10.27 10.75 10.80
CA ASN A 348 9.44 11.92 11.08
C ASN A 348 10.05 12.87 12.12
N ARG A 349 10.87 12.38 13.07
CA ARG A 349 11.60 13.23 14.02
C ARG A 349 12.58 14.17 13.30
N TYR A 350 13.32 13.67 12.30
CA TYR A 350 14.23 14.50 11.52
C TYR A 350 13.49 15.61 10.78
N TYR A 351 12.36 15.27 10.14
CA TYR A 351 11.52 16.26 9.48
C TYR A 351 10.94 17.29 10.45
N ALA A 352 10.54 16.88 11.66
CA ALA A 352 10.02 17.79 12.67
C ALA A 352 11.08 18.78 13.19
N LEU A 353 12.35 18.38 13.22
CA LEU A 353 13.48 19.23 13.63
C LEU A 353 13.91 20.23 12.53
N GLY A 354 13.25 20.24 11.36
CA GLY A 354 13.64 21.08 10.23
C GLY A 354 14.98 20.70 9.61
N ILE A 355 15.59 19.60 10.06
CA ILE A 355 16.77 19.02 9.44
C ILE A 355 16.28 18.36 8.14
N PRO A 356 16.80 18.74 6.97
CA PRO A 356 16.36 18.20 5.69
C PRO A 356 16.72 16.71 5.57
N GLY A 357 15.89 15.86 6.17
CA GLY A 357 16.06 14.41 6.22
C GLY A 357 17.26 13.95 7.06
N PRO A 358 17.30 12.66 7.43
CA PRO A 358 18.54 12.05 7.83
C PRO A 358 19.49 12.01 6.60
N PRO A 359 20.83 12.02 6.78
CA PRO A 359 21.77 12.12 5.67
C PRO A 359 21.50 11.03 4.62
N PRO A 360 21.65 11.35 3.31
CA PRO A 360 21.47 10.39 2.22
C PRO A 360 22.43 9.22 2.42
N GLY A 361 21.90 8.11 2.97
CA GLY A 361 22.70 7.02 3.53
C GLY A 361 21.95 6.17 4.56
N SER A 362 21.10 6.82 5.38
CA SER A 362 20.32 6.15 6.43
C SER A 362 19.09 5.40 5.90
N ASP A 363 18.26 6.03 5.06
CA ASP A 363 17.14 5.35 4.37
C ASP A 363 17.63 4.30 3.36
N SER A 364 18.85 4.45 2.83
CA SER A 364 19.48 3.46 1.94
C SER A 364 20.07 2.27 2.67
N SER A 365 19.95 2.14 3.99
CA SER A 365 20.33 0.93 4.73
C SER A 365 19.20 -0.09 4.82
N GLU A 366 17.94 0.36 4.80
CA GLU A 366 16.77 -0.52 4.78
C GLU A 366 16.61 -1.25 3.44
N PHE A 367 16.90 -0.56 2.34
CA PHE A 367 16.81 -1.13 1.00
C PHE A 367 17.75 -2.34 0.79
N PRO A 368 19.07 -2.27 1.04
CA PRO A 368 19.96 -3.42 0.93
C PRO A 368 19.67 -4.48 1.98
N PHE A 369 19.15 -4.13 3.17
CA PHE A 369 18.72 -5.13 4.14
C PHE A 369 17.51 -5.94 3.63
N ARG A 370 16.46 -5.26 3.16
CA ARG A 370 15.27 -5.92 2.57
C ARG A 370 15.60 -6.68 1.30
N LEU A 371 16.45 -6.10 0.43
CA LEU A 371 16.90 -6.74 -0.81
C LEU A 371 17.73 -8.00 -0.52
N ARG A 372 18.66 -7.93 0.44
CA ARG A 372 19.46 -9.10 0.89
C ARG A 372 18.57 -10.17 1.50
N PHE A 373 17.58 -9.79 2.32
CA PHE A 373 16.62 -10.71 2.90
C PHE A 373 15.73 -11.37 1.83
N GLY A 374 15.23 -10.59 0.86
CA GLY A 374 14.43 -11.07 -0.27
C GLY A 374 15.21 -12.00 -1.22
N LEU A 375 16.45 -11.67 -1.55
CA LEU A 375 17.37 -12.53 -2.32
C LEU A 375 17.64 -13.86 -1.61
N TYR A 376 17.78 -13.82 -0.28
CA TYR A 376 17.97 -15.05 0.49
C TYR A 376 16.71 -15.91 0.46
N PHE A 377 15.54 -15.29 0.64
CA PHE A 377 14.24 -15.96 0.54
C PHE A 377 14.01 -16.59 -0.83
N SER A 378 14.39 -15.93 -1.93
CA SER A 378 14.19 -16.47 -3.28
C SER A 378 15.09 -17.69 -3.59
N VAL A 379 16.29 -17.75 -3.03
CA VAL A 379 17.23 -18.86 -3.26
C VAL A 379 16.92 -20.08 -2.37
N THR A 380 16.38 -19.86 -1.18
CA THR A 380 16.30 -20.90 -0.14
C THR A 380 14.86 -21.19 0.35
N GLY A 381 13.88 -20.46 -0.16
CA GLY A 381 12.51 -20.47 0.33
C GLY A 381 12.40 -20.00 1.79
N VAL A 382 11.25 -20.29 2.41
CA VAL A 382 10.97 -20.03 3.83
C VAL A 382 12.05 -20.63 4.75
N TYR A 383 12.71 -21.71 4.32
CA TYR A 383 13.69 -22.44 5.12
C TYR A 383 15.05 -21.74 5.27
N GLY A 384 15.52 -20.96 4.30
CA GLY A 384 16.81 -20.27 4.49
C GLY A 384 16.72 -18.96 5.26
N VAL A 385 15.52 -18.42 5.50
CA VAL A 385 15.32 -17.36 6.51
C VAL A 385 15.83 -17.83 7.89
N TRP A 386 15.67 -19.12 8.21
CA TRP A 386 16.14 -19.71 9.47
C TRP A 386 17.62 -20.11 9.49
N ARG A 387 18.27 -20.19 8.32
CA ARG A 387 19.69 -20.57 8.17
C ARG A 387 20.62 -19.36 7.94
N TRP A 388 20.15 -18.14 8.14
CA TRP A 388 20.95 -16.94 7.97
C TRP A 388 22.27 -16.99 8.78
N PRO A 389 23.45 -16.74 8.18
CA PRO A 389 24.73 -16.83 8.89
C PRO A 389 24.80 -15.76 9.99
N ARG A 390 24.95 -16.18 11.25
CA ARG A 390 25.00 -15.29 12.43
C ARG A 390 26.21 -14.34 12.47
N GLY A 391 27.14 -14.43 11.52
CA GLY A 391 28.41 -13.69 11.53
C GLY A 391 28.41 -12.29 10.92
N SER A 392 27.28 -11.77 10.40
CA SER A 392 27.25 -10.52 9.62
C SER A 392 26.66 -9.30 10.36
N ILE A 393 26.32 -9.42 11.65
CA ILE A 393 25.64 -8.36 12.41
C ILE A 393 26.62 -7.47 13.20
N THR A 394 27.89 -7.85 13.35
CA THR A 394 28.87 -7.10 14.17
C THR A 394 29.49 -5.87 13.47
N GLY A 395 28.90 -5.40 12.37
CA GLY A 395 29.33 -4.19 11.66
C GLY A 395 28.14 -3.26 11.41
N PHE A 396 27.56 -2.73 12.48
CA PHE A 396 26.54 -1.68 12.46
C PHE A 396 26.89 -0.61 13.50
#